data_AF-A0AAN7YTM9-F1
#
_entry.id   AF-A0AAN7YTM9-F1
#
_cell.length_a   1.000
_cell.length_b   1.000
_cell.length_c   1.000
_cell.angle_alpha   90.00
_cell.angle_beta   90.00
_cell.angle_gamma   90.00
#
_symmetry.space_group_name_H-M   'P 1'
#
loop_
_entity.id
_entity.type
_entity.pdbx_description
1 polymer ?
#
loop_
_entity_poly.entity_id
_entity_poly.type
_entity_poly.pdbx_seq_one_letter_code
_entity_poly.pdbx_strand_id
1 'polypeptide(L)'
;MDISNLPPHIRQQILGLVGKPQTNNTDQNNQNNLINNEKVSNVLIDLTSNINVENFKILNKESLSQLEKKGYLIIDNFLNDLNKINLIYDESYNQFKENKLIEAGMNKGTDKWKDKSIRGDYIQWIHRDSNNRIQDKDLSFSIPNINYLLDKLDLIKTEFDKVIPNFKSIKTQTQLAVYLNGGRYIKHRDSFYSSESSTVSRRITMIYYVNKDWKNGDGGELRLYTDNPNNINQKESNQNEFIDIEPIADRLLIFLSPFLEHEVLPCNFEPRIAITTWIY
;
A
#
# COMPACT_ATOMS: atom_id res chain seq x y z
N MET A 1 -21.71 6.41 -16.99
CA MET A 1 -20.86 7.10 -18.00
C MET A 1 -19.88 6.06 -18.52
N ASP A 2 -19.90 5.77 -19.82
CA ASP A 2 -18.95 4.82 -20.41
C ASP A 2 -17.57 5.49 -20.48
N ILE A 3 -16.64 5.01 -19.66
CA ILE A 3 -15.26 5.51 -19.58
C ILE A 3 -14.26 4.58 -20.29
N SER A 4 -14.74 3.51 -20.97
CA SER A 4 -13.89 2.49 -21.60
C SER A 4 -12.90 3.05 -22.63
N ASN A 5 -13.24 4.14 -23.30
CA ASN A 5 -12.41 4.77 -24.33
C ASN A 5 -11.39 5.79 -23.79
N LEU A 6 -11.34 6.02 -22.48
CA LEU A 6 -10.38 6.97 -21.89
C LEU A 6 -9.02 6.31 -21.61
N PRO A 7 -7.92 7.08 -21.68
CA PRO A 7 -6.59 6.60 -21.26
C PRO A 7 -6.60 6.06 -19.81
N PRO A 8 -5.82 5.01 -19.49
CA PRO A 8 -5.86 4.36 -18.17
C PRO A 8 -5.65 5.31 -16.98
N HIS A 9 -4.75 6.29 -17.11
CA HIS A 9 -4.48 7.28 -16.06
C HIS A 9 -5.70 8.19 -15.80
N ILE A 10 -6.46 8.56 -16.84
CA ILE A 10 -7.69 9.35 -16.70
C ILE A 10 -8.78 8.48 -16.06
N ARG A 11 -8.91 7.21 -16.48
CA ARG A 11 -9.87 6.28 -15.85
C ARG A 11 -9.61 6.13 -14.37
N GLN A 12 -8.36 5.96 -13.97
CA GLN A 12 -7.97 5.85 -12.56
C GLN A 12 -8.33 7.11 -11.74
N GLN A 13 -8.08 8.31 -12.28
CA GLN A 13 -8.47 9.56 -11.63
C GLN A 13 -9.99 9.68 -11.49
N ILE A 14 -10.75 9.35 -12.55
CA ILE A 14 -12.21 9.36 -12.52
C ILE A 14 -12.73 8.33 -11.52
N LEU A 15 -12.19 7.11 -11.49
CA LEU A 15 -12.58 6.07 -10.53
C LEU A 15 -12.31 6.49 -9.09
N GLY A 16 -11.19 7.19 -8.83
CA GLY A 16 -10.92 7.81 -7.53
C GLY A 16 -11.92 8.89 -7.12
N LEU A 17 -12.60 9.51 -8.08
CA LEU A 17 -13.61 10.56 -7.87
C LEU A 17 -15.05 10.05 -7.84
N VAL A 18 -15.36 8.96 -8.57
CA VAL A 18 -16.71 8.37 -8.72
C VAL A 18 -17.18 7.63 -7.46
N GLY A 19 -16.32 7.42 -6.47
CA GLY A 19 -16.72 7.05 -5.10
C GLY A 19 -17.50 8.14 -4.33
N LYS A 20 -17.82 9.28 -4.97
CA LYS A 20 -18.66 10.35 -4.41
C LYS A 20 -20.12 10.17 -4.84
N PRO A 21 -21.10 10.15 -3.93
CA PRO A 21 -22.48 10.42 -4.31
C PRO A 21 -22.56 11.86 -4.85
N GLN A 22 -23.06 12.03 -6.07
CA GLN A 22 -23.54 13.33 -6.52
C GLN A 22 -24.85 13.63 -5.82
N THR A 23 -24.84 14.50 -4.81
CA THR A 23 -26.06 15.18 -4.38
C THR A 23 -26.29 16.36 -5.31
N ASN A 24 -27.29 16.25 -6.16
CA ASN A 24 -27.79 17.36 -6.97
C ASN A 24 -28.48 18.41 -6.10
N ASN A 25 -28.30 19.66 -6.51
CA ASN A 25 -28.73 20.91 -5.89
C ASN A 25 -30.24 21.05 -5.65
N THR A 26 -30.58 21.68 -4.53
CA THR A 26 -31.49 22.83 -4.46
C THR A 26 -31.01 23.77 -3.34
N ASP A 27 -30.40 24.89 -3.71
CA ASP A 27 -30.89 26.24 -3.37
C ASP A 27 -29.79 27.29 -3.57
N GLN A 28 -30.08 28.20 -4.50
CA GLN A 28 -29.35 29.44 -4.69
C GLN A 28 -29.66 30.38 -3.53
N ASN A 29 -28.65 30.83 -2.79
CA ASN A 29 -28.34 32.27 -2.66
C ASN A 29 -27.14 32.51 -1.73
N ASN A 30 -26.12 33.15 -2.32
CA ASN A 30 -25.22 34.14 -1.75
C ASN A 30 -24.79 33.99 -0.27
N GLN A 31 -23.57 33.51 -0.07
CA GLN A 31 -22.57 34.30 0.64
C GLN A 31 -21.16 33.88 0.24
N ASN A 32 -20.39 34.89 -0.19
CA ASN A 32 -18.95 34.84 -0.42
C ASN A 32 -18.25 34.15 0.76
N ASN A 33 -17.65 33.00 0.51
CA ASN A 33 -16.46 32.58 1.23
C ASN A 33 -15.57 31.86 0.22
N LEU A 34 -14.49 32.55 -0.15
CA LEU A 34 -13.32 31.96 -0.78
C LEU A 34 -12.86 30.81 0.14
N ILE A 35 -13.19 29.58 -0.23
CA ILE A 35 -12.53 28.41 0.34
C ILE A 35 -11.12 28.45 -0.24
N ASN A 36 -10.20 28.99 0.57
CA ASN A 36 -8.78 28.94 0.30
C ASN A 36 -8.42 27.48 -0.03
N ASN A 37 -7.90 27.29 -1.23
CA ASN A 37 -7.06 26.15 -1.58
C ASN A 37 -5.82 26.22 -0.68
N GLU A 38 -5.95 25.81 0.58
CA GLU A 38 -4.80 25.47 1.39
C GLU A 38 -4.19 24.21 0.79
N LYS A 39 -3.18 24.44 -0.04
CA LYS A 39 -2.18 23.45 -0.43
C LYS A 39 -1.82 22.64 0.81
N VAL A 40 -2.10 21.34 0.78
CA VAL A 40 -1.64 20.35 1.77
C VAL A 40 -0.13 20.12 1.60
N SER A 41 0.67 21.18 1.56
CA SER A 41 2.09 21.12 1.20
C SER A 41 3.04 21.38 2.36
N ASN A 42 2.59 21.47 3.61
CA ASN A 42 3.48 21.93 4.71
C ASN A 42 3.36 21.15 6.05
N VAL A 43 2.84 19.92 6.08
CA VAL A 43 2.90 19.12 7.31
C VAL A 43 4.19 18.30 7.30
N LEU A 44 5.27 18.88 7.82
CA LEU A 44 6.42 18.12 8.31
C LEU A 44 5.92 17.25 9.48
N ILE A 45 5.82 15.94 9.25
CA ILE A 45 5.59 15.01 10.35
C ILE A 45 6.92 14.85 11.08
N ASP A 46 7.01 15.46 12.25
CA ASP A 46 8.14 15.31 13.16
C ASP A 46 8.01 13.98 13.93
N LEU A 47 8.64 12.93 13.40
CA LEU A 47 8.80 11.60 13.98
C LEU A 47 10.09 11.48 14.80
N THR A 48 10.79 12.56 15.20
CA THR A 48 12.12 12.42 15.84
C THR A 48 12.35 13.31 17.04
N SER A 49 11.64 14.43 17.19
CA SER A 49 11.99 15.43 18.22
C SER A 49 11.73 15.03 19.66
N ASN A 50 10.98 13.94 19.94
CA ASN A 50 10.57 13.60 21.31
C ASN A 50 10.42 12.08 21.60
N ILE A 51 11.17 11.23 20.92
CA ILE A 51 10.95 9.77 20.99
C ILE A 51 11.95 9.06 21.90
N ASN A 52 11.43 8.30 22.88
CA ASN A 52 12.19 7.28 23.59
C ASN A 52 12.30 6.02 22.73
N VAL A 53 13.40 5.89 21.99
CA VAL A 53 13.70 4.76 21.07
C VAL A 53 14.34 3.56 21.79
N GLU A 54 14.48 3.58 23.11
CA GLU A 54 15.07 2.46 23.85
C GLU A 54 14.14 1.23 23.76
N ASN A 55 14.65 0.14 23.18
CA ASN A 55 14.03 -1.19 23.01
C ASN A 55 13.23 -1.47 21.72
N PHE A 56 13.34 -0.62 20.69
CA PHE A 56 12.64 -0.80 19.42
C PHE A 56 13.56 -1.34 18.31
N LYS A 57 13.17 -2.45 17.67
CA LYS A 57 14.03 -3.20 16.74
C LYS A 57 13.95 -2.67 15.31
N ILE A 58 12.81 -2.11 14.90
CA ILE A 58 12.55 -1.71 13.51
C ILE A 58 12.47 -0.19 13.34
N LEU A 59 11.88 0.53 14.28
CA LEU A 59 11.76 1.99 14.31
C LEU A 59 12.77 2.59 15.31
N ASN A 60 14.05 2.32 15.07
CA ASN A 60 15.13 3.04 15.74
C ASN A 60 15.32 4.45 15.13
N LYS A 61 16.18 5.26 15.74
CA LYS A 61 16.43 6.65 15.34
C LYS A 61 16.80 6.82 13.86
N GLU A 62 17.60 5.91 13.31
CA GLU A 62 18.06 5.98 11.91
C GLU A 62 16.91 5.65 10.95
N SER A 63 16.21 4.54 11.19
CA SER A 63 15.04 4.12 10.40
C SER A 63 13.91 5.14 10.41
N LEU A 64 13.65 5.77 11.56
CA LEU A 64 12.67 6.85 11.66
C LEU A 64 13.11 8.06 10.85
N SER A 65 14.35 8.50 11.00
CA SER A 65 14.87 9.64 10.23
C SER A 65 14.82 9.37 8.72
N GLN A 66 15.05 8.13 8.30
CA GLN A 66 14.89 7.74 6.90
C GLN A 66 13.42 7.83 6.46
N LEU A 67 12.49 7.26 7.23
CA LEU A 67 11.07 7.28 6.91
C LEU A 67 10.51 8.71 6.88
N GLU A 68 10.97 9.60 7.76
CA GLU A 68 10.62 11.04 7.72
C GLU A 68 11.13 11.73 6.46
N LYS A 69 12.42 11.56 6.15
CA LYS A 69 13.09 12.35 5.11
C LYS A 69 12.78 11.84 3.71
N LYS A 70 12.68 10.52 3.56
CA LYS A 70 12.49 9.86 2.27
C LYS A 70 11.05 9.38 2.05
N GLY A 71 10.26 9.24 3.12
CA GLY A 71 8.91 8.69 3.05
C GLY A 71 8.83 7.16 2.96
N TYR A 72 9.96 6.46 2.86
CA TYR A 72 10.01 5.00 2.77
C TYR A 72 11.21 4.37 3.51
N LEU A 73 11.05 3.10 3.88
CA LEU A 73 12.03 2.25 4.56
C LEU A 73 12.02 0.85 3.93
N ILE A 74 13.21 0.30 3.68
CA ILE A 74 13.39 -1.06 3.17
C ILE A 74 14.10 -1.87 4.25
N ILE A 75 13.55 -3.02 4.59
CA ILE A 75 14.11 -3.95 5.57
C ILE A 75 14.26 -5.30 4.88
N ASP A 76 15.50 -5.66 4.59
CA ASP A 76 15.84 -6.98 4.08
C ASP A 76 16.02 -7.97 5.24
N ASN A 77 15.80 -9.26 4.94
CA ASN A 77 15.90 -10.35 5.91
C ASN A 77 14.98 -10.15 7.13
N PHE A 78 13.74 -9.73 6.90
CA PHE A 78 12.79 -9.36 7.95
C PHE A 78 12.48 -10.51 8.92
N LEU A 79 12.14 -11.68 8.39
CA LEU A 79 11.93 -12.90 9.17
C LEU A 79 13.24 -13.64 9.40
N ASN A 80 14.12 -13.64 8.40
CA ASN A 80 15.38 -14.38 8.37
C ASN A 80 15.21 -15.88 8.72
N ASP A 81 14.10 -16.47 8.27
CA ASP A 81 13.75 -17.87 8.48
C ASP A 81 13.31 -18.48 7.15
N LEU A 82 14.24 -19.18 6.48
CA LEU A 82 14.02 -19.74 5.15
C LEU A 82 12.84 -20.72 5.12
N ASN A 83 12.60 -21.48 6.19
CA ASN A 83 11.48 -22.42 6.26
C ASN A 83 10.16 -21.66 6.32
N LYS A 84 10.08 -20.60 7.13
CA LYS A 84 8.89 -19.74 7.18
C LYS A 84 8.63 -19.02 5.87
N ILE A 85 9.67 -18.49 5.23
CA ILE A 85 9.56 -17.82 3.91
C ILE A 85 9.00 -18.79 2.87
N ASN A 86 9.52 -20.03 2.82
CA ASN A 86 9.03 -21.06 1.91
C ASN A 86 7.56 -21.42 2.18
N LEU A 87 7.18 -21.61 3.44
CA LEU A 87 5.79 -21.93 3.79
C LEU A 87 4.82 -20.78 3.48
N ILE A 88 5.23 -19.51 3.67
CA ILE A 88 4.42 -18.35 3.29
C ILE A 88 4.23 -18.31 1.77
N TYR A 89 5.29 -18.58 0.99
CA TYR A 89 5.20 -18.69 -0.46
C TYR A 89 4.22 -19.78 -0.88
N ASP A 90 4.36 -20.98 -0.32
CA ASP A 90 3.53 -22.14 -0.66
C ASP A 90 2.07 -21.90 -0.30
N GLU A 91 1.78 -21.39 0.90
CA GLU A 91 0.41 -21.01 1.31
C GLU A 91 -0.18 -19.96 0.37
N SER A 92 0.57 -18.91 0.05
CA SER A 92 0.12 -17.83 -0.84
C SER A 92 -0.22 -18.36 -2.24
N TYR A 93 0.65 -19.21 -2.79
CA TYR A 93 0.42 -19.76 -4.13
C TYR A 93 -0.68 -20.82 -4.13
N ASN A 94 -0.85 -21.58 -3.04
CA ASN A 94 -1.95 -22.53 -2.89
C ASN A 94 -3.29 -21.81 -2.83
N GLN A 95 -3.41 -20.68 -2.12
CA GLN A 95 -4.65 -19.86 -2.17
C GLN A 95 -5.00 -19.46 -3.61
N PHE A 96 -3.99 -19.13 -4.42
CA PHE A 96 -4.20 -18.83 -5.84
C PHE A 96 -4.67 -20.06 -6.63
N LYS A 97 -3.96 -21.20 -6.51
CA LYS A 97 -4.28 -22.46 -7.21
C LYS A 97 -5.66 -23.01 -6.85
N GLU A 98 -6.12 -22.76 -5.63
CA GLU A 98 -7.45 -23.16 -5.13
C GLU A 98 -8.55 -22.14 -5.50
N ASN A 99 -8.26 -21.17 -6.38
CA ASN A 99 -9.18 -20.12 -6.82
C ASN A 99 -9.77 -19.28 -5.67
N LYS A 100 -9.03 -19.13 -4.56
CA LYS A 100 -9.45 -18.30 -3.41
C LYS A 100 -9.15 -16.81 -3.62
N LEU A 101 -8.30 -16.49 -4.60
CA LEU A 101 -8.06 -15.11 -5.03
C LEU A 101 -9.04 -14.74 -6.15
N ILE A 102 -9.48 -13.48 -6.12
CA ILE A 102 -10.29 -12.89 -7.18
C ILE A 102 -9.43 -11.98 -8.04
N GLU A 103 -9.69 -11.95 -9.34
CA GLU A 103 -9.11 -10.94 -10.22
C GLU A 103 -9.44 -9.52 -9.70
N ALA A 104 -8.42 -8.69 -9.53
CA ALA A 104 -8.59 -7.36 -8.98
C ALA A 104 -9.45 -6.48 -9.92
N GLY A 105 -10.40 -5.77 -9.31
CA GLY A 105 -11.19 -4.74 -9.98
C GLY A 105 -11.13 -3.43 -9.19
N MET A 106 -11.54 -2.34 -9.83
CA MET A 106 -11.69 -1.03 -9.17
C MET A 106 -13.14 -0.79 -8.73
N ASN A 107 -13.31 0.05 -7.70
CA ASN A 107 -14.55 0.46 -7.00
C ASN A 107 -15.14 -0.52 -5.95
N LYS A 108 -15.81 0.07 -4.94
CA LYS A 108 -16.71 -0.62 -3.99
C LYS A 108 -18.11 -0.71 -4.62
N GLY A 109 -18.88 -1.77 -4.31
CA GLY A 109 -20.29 -1.90 -4.71
C GLY A 109 -20.53 -2.83 -5.92
N THR A 110 -21.68 -2.66 -6.59
CA THR A 110 -22.13 -3.48 -7.73
C THR A 110 -21.42 -3.15 -9.04
N ASP A 111 -20.82 -1.97 -9.16
CA ASP A 111 -20.12 -1.50 -10.35
C ASP A 111 -18.60 -1.77 -10.27
N LYS A 112 -18.23 -3.03 -10.03
CA LYS A 112 -16.82 -3.44 -10.08
C LYS A 112 -16.36 -3.46 -11.53
N TRP A 113 -15.55 -2.48 -11.92
CA TRP A 113 -14.90 -2.47 -13.22
C TRP A 113 -13.57 -3.22 -13.13
N LYS A 114 -13.48 -4.33 -13.86
CA LYS A 114 -12.25 -5.09 -14.05
C LYS A 114 -11.53 -4.52 -15.27
N ASP A 115 -10.56 -3.64 -15.02
CA ASP A 115 -9.73 -3.07 -16.08
C ASP A 115 -8.28 -3.54 -15.92
N LYS A 116 -7.95 -4.61 -16.66
CA LYS A 116 -6.58 -5.17 -16.71
C LYS A 116 -5.54 -4.17 -17.18
N SER A 117 -5.93 -3.07 -17.84
CA SER A 117 -4.98 -2.03 -18.24
C SER A 117 -4.45 -1.23 -17.04
N ILE A 118 -5.20 -1.21 -15.93
CA ILE A 118 -4.87 -0.53 -14.68
C ILE A 118 -4.07 -1.46 -13.77
N ARG A 119 -4.63 -2.62 -13.42
CA ARG A 119 -3.96 -3.63 -12.59
C ARG A 119 -4.29 -5.05 -13.06
N GLY A 120 -3.29 -5.92 -13.07
CA GLY A 120 -3.35 -7.27 -13.61
C GLY A 120 -3.16 -8.38 -12.57
N ASP A 121 -3.39 -8.11 -11.30
CA ASP A 121 -3.23 -9.06 -10.20
C ASP A 121 -4.52 -9.75 -9.76
N TYR A 122 -4.33 -10.88 -9.09
CA TYR A 122 -5.34 -11.58 -8.33
C TYR A 122 -5.13 -11.28 -6.86
N ILE A 123 -6.20 -11.03 -6.11
CA ILE A 123 -6.13 -10.61 -4.71
C ILE A 123 -7.07 -11.40 -3.80
N GLN A 124 -6.70 -11.51 -2.54
CA GLN A 124 -7.53 -11.99 -1.45
C GLN A 124 -7.42 -11.04 -0.26
N TRP A 125 -8.56 -10.59 0.26
CA TRP A 125 -8.60 -9.79 1.48
C TRP A 125 -8.56 -10.71 2.70
N ILE A 126 -7.61 -10.48 3.60
CA ILE A 126 -7.46 -11.24 4.84
C ILE A 126 -7.98 -10.37 5.99
N HIS A 127 -9.11 -10.76 6.56
CA HIS A 127 -9.77 -10.01 7.62
C HIS A 127 -9.40 -10.56 9.00
N ARG A 128 -8.76 -9.72 9.82
CA ARG A 128 -8.46 -10.03 11.22
C ARG A 128 -9.40 -9.28 12.15
N ASP A 129 -9.74 -9.86 13.30
CA ASP A 129 -10.46 -9.19 14.38
C ASP A 129 -9.50 -8.37 15.27
N SER A 130 -10.03 -7.71 16.29
CA SER A 130 -9.23 -6.92 17.25
C SER A 130 -8.27 -7.75 18.11
N ASN A 131 -8.43 -9.07 18.12
CA ASN A 131 -7.54 -10.02 18.81
C ASN A 131 -6.57 -10.69 17.83
N ASN A 132 -6.35 -10.11 16.64
CA ASN A 132 -5.44 -10.62 15.63
C ASN A 132 -5.82 -12.02 15.08
N ARG A 133 -7.08 -12.43 15.20
CA ARG A 133 -7.55 -13.72 14.67
C ARG A 133 -8.16 -13.52 13.30
N ILE A 134 -7.83 -14.40 12.35
CA ILE A 134 -8.51 -14.42 11.06
C ILE A 134 -9.98 -14.80 11.29
N GLN A 135 -10.89 -13.97 10.79
CA GLN A 135 -12.34 -14.14 11.01
C GLN A 135 -12.89 -15.33 10.22
N ASP A 136 -12.34 -15.60 9.05
CA ASP A 136 -12.66 -16.78 8.24
C ASP A 136 -11.90 -18.00 8.79
N LYS A 137 -12.65 -18.98 9.28
CA LYS A 137 -12.09 -20.18 9.93
C LYS A 137 -11.33 -21.08 8.95
N ASP A 138 -11.84 -21.25 7.73
CA ASP A 138 -11.21 -22.10 6.72
C ASP A 138 -9.94 -21.44 6.17
N LEU A 139 -9.98 -20.11 6.03
CA LEU A 139 -8.78 -19.33 5.73
C LEU A 139 -7.76 -19.48 6.86
N SER A 140 -8.14 -19.30 8.13
CA SER A 140 -7.26 -19.40 9.29
C SER A 140 -6.46 -20.71 9.33
N PHE A 141 -7.08 -21.83 8.99
CA PHE A 141 -6.39 -23.13 8.92
C PHE A 141 -5.49 -23.30 7.69
N SER A 142 -5.83 -22.67 6.57
CA SER A 142 -5.09 -22.82 5.32
C SER A 142 -3.92 -21.85 5.16
N ILE A 143 -3.80 -20.84 6.03
CA ILE A 143 -2.73 -19.83 5.97
C ILE A 143 -2.01 -19.53 7.31
N PRO A 144 -1.64 -20.53 8.13
CA PRO A 144 -1.04 -20.29 9.44
C PRO A 144 0.32 -19.56 9.38
N ASN A 145 1.12 -19.74 8.33
CA ASN A 145 2.41 -19.05 8.19
C ASN A 145 2.24 -17.62 7.67
N ILE A 146 1.27 -17.35 6.80
CA ILE A 146 0.85 -15.97 6.51
C ILE A 146 0.36 -15.30 7.79
N ASN A 147 -0.47 -15.95 8.61
CA ASN A 147 -0.94 -15.36 9.86
C ASN A 147 0.22 -15.02 10.82
N TYR A 148 1.23 -15.87 10.90
CA TYR A 148 2.48 -15.58 11.63
C TYR A 148 3.17 -14.30 11.11
N LEU A 149 3.27 -14.12 9.79
CA LEU A 149 3.79 -12.87 9.21
C LEU A 149 2.92 -11.67 9.63
N LEU A 150 1.59 -11.80 9.58
CA LEU A 150 0.68 -10.72 9.97
C LEU A 150 0.83 -10.37 11.46
N ASP A 151 1.13 -11.32 12.33
CA ASP A 151 1.50 -11.03 13.73
C ASP A 151 2.76 -10.16 13.82
N LYS A 152 3.78 -10.44 13.00
CA LYS A 152 5.00 -9.60 12.96
C LYS A 152 4.72 -8.20 12.44
N LEU A 153 3.86 -8.05 11.43
CA LEU A 153 3.44 -6.74 10.93
C LEU A 153 2.60 -5.96 11.96
N ASP A 154 1.80 -6.65 12.79
CA ASP A 154 1.05 -5.99 13.87
C ASP A 154 1.97 -5.53 15.03
N LEU A 155 3.09 -6.21 15.26
CA LEU A 155 4.14 -5.70 16.17
C LEU A 155 4.70 -4.37 15.66
N ILE A 156 4.93 -4.23 14.34
CA ILE A 156 5.37 -2.96 13.74
C ILE A 156 4.29 -1.88 13.93
N LYS A 157 3.02 -2.21 13.70
CA LYS A 157 1.91 -1.28 13.96
C LYS A 157 1.92 -0.79 15.42
N THR A 158 2.11 -1.72 16.36
CA THR A 158 2.21 -1.40 17.80
C THR A 158 3.44 -0.53 18.10
N GLU A 159 4.54 -0.73 17.39
CA GLU A 159 5.75 0.09 17.47
C GLU A 159 5.49 1.50 16.96
N PHE A 160 4.82 1.67 15.81
CA PHE A 160 4.35 2.97 15.30
C PHE A 160 3.52 3.73 16.36
N ASP A 161 2.56 3.06 17.00
CA ASP A 161 1.70 3.65 18.03
C ASP A 161 2.45 4.12 19.27
N LYS A 162 3.54 3.43 19.64
CA LYS A 162 4.35 3.76 20.83
C LYS A 162 5.38 4.85 20.53
N VAL A 163 5.98 4.78 19.36
CA VAL A 163 7.11 5.62 18.95
C VAL A 163 6.61 6.99 18.51
N ILE A 164 5.53 7.05 17.72
CA ILE A 164 5.09 8.29 17.09
C ILE A 164 3.94 8.90 17.92
N PRO A 165 4.17 10.06 18.57
CA PRO A 165 3.14 10.70 19.36
C PRO A 165 1.90 11.00 18.52
N ASN A 166 0.73 10.63 19.04
CA ASN A 166 -0.56 10.83 18.39
C ASN A 166 -0.76 10.09 17.05
N PHE A 167 0.04 9.07 16.72
CA PHE A 167 -0.23 8.23 15.55
C PHE A 167 -1.57 7.49 15.66
N LYS A 168 -1.88 6.86 16.81
CA LYS A 168 -3.20 6.29 17.14
C LYS A 168 -3.81 5.47 15.98
N SER A 169 -3.21 4.33 15.65
CA SER A 169 -3.70 3.42 14.63
C SER A 169 -5.17 3.05 14.87
N ILE A 170 -6.00 3.10 13.82
CA ILE A 170 -7.43 2.83 13.92
C ILE A 170 -7.70 1.34 13.67
N LYS A 171 -7.14 0.82 12.58
CA LYS A 171 -7.27 -0.58 12.15
C LYS A 171 -6.18 -0.92 11.14
N THR A 172 -6.09 -2.20 10.79
CA THR A 172 -5.30 -2.67 9.65
C THR A 172 -6.20 -3.26 8.57
N GLN A 173 -5.71 -3.29 7.33
CA GLN A 173 -6.34 -4.02 6.23
C GLN A 173 -5.25 -4.79 5.50
N THR A 174 -5.46 -6.08 5.24
CA THR A 174 -4.46 -6.94 4.61
C THR A 174 -4.95 -7.50 3.27
N GLN A 175 -4.09 -7.43 2.26
CA GLN A 175 -4.31 -7.99 0.92
C GLN A 175 -3.14 -8.91 0.56
N LEU A 176 -3.44 -10.17 0.25
CA LEU A 176 -2.55 -11.04 -0.50
C LEU A 176 -2.74 -10.73 -1.99
N ALA A 177 -1.66 -10.52 -2.74
CA ALA A 177 -1.68 -10.27 -4.18
C ALA A 177 -0.74 -11.21 -4.93
N VAL A 178 -1.20 -11.70 -6.08
CA VAL A 178 -0.46 -12.56 -7.02
C VAL A 178 -0.56 -11.96 -8.42
N TYR A 179 0.57 -11.59 -8.99
CA TYR A 179 0.69 -11.20 -10.40
C TYR A 179 1.22 -12.39 -11.20
N LEU A 180 0.65 -12.59 -12.39
CA LEU A 180 1.12 -13.55 -13.38
C LEU A 180 2.04 -12.84 -14.41
N ASN A 181 2.56 -13.59 -15.37
CA ASN A 181 3.42 -13.04 -16.42
C ASN A 181 2.70 -11.90 -17.19
N GLY A 182 3.39 -10.79 -17.40
CA GLY A 182 2.89 -9.55 -17.97
C GLY A 182 2.04 -8.70 -17.01
N GLY A 183 1.72 -9.20 -15.82
CA GLY A 183 0.98 -8.48 -14.79
C GLY A 183 1.70 -7.21 -14.36
N ARG A 184 0.95 -6.13 -14.16
CA ARG A 184 1.44 -4.81 -13.74
C ARG A 184 0.38 -4.06 -12.92
N TYR A 185 0.76 -2.95 -12.30
CA TYR A 185 -0.18 -1.99 -11.72
C TYR A 185 0.31 -0.59 -12.01
N ILE A 186 -0.43 0.19 -12.80
CA ILE A 186 -0.09 1.58 -13.16
C ILE A 186 0.11 2.47 -11.93
N LYS A 187 0.83 3.59 -12.14
CA LYS A 187 1.12 4.61 -11.14
C LYS A 187 -0.11 5.05 -10.33
N HIS A 188 -0.06 4.88 -9.01
CA HIS A 188 -1.18 5.18 -8.10
C HIS A 188 -0.71 5.61 -6.71
N ARG A 189 -1.66 6.07 -5.88
CA ARG A 189 -1.54 6.15 -4.43
C ARG A 189 -2.53 5.19 -3.80
N ASP A 190 -2.14 4.60 -2.67
CA ASP A 190 -3.01 3.69 -1.92
C ASP A 190 -4.07 4.43 -1.10
N SER A 191 -3.75 5.65 -0.65
CA SER A 191 -4.65 6.47 0.13
C SER A 191 -5.78 7.04 -0.72
N PHE A 192 -6.96 7.12 -0.11
CA PHE A 192 -8.13 7.76 -0.65
C PHE A 192 -8.89 8.46 0.48
N TYR A 193 -9.70 9.45 0.12
CA TYR A 193 -10.68 10.04 1.01
C TYR A 193 -12.02 9.32 0.81
N SER A 194 -12.65 8.87 1.89
CA SER A 194 -14.00 8.30 1.84
C SER A 194 -14.93 9.10 2.74
N SER A 195 -16.23 9.06 2.46
CA SER A 195 -17.25 9.66 3.32
C SER A 195 -17.34 9.00 4.72
N GLU A 196 -16.78 7.79 4.88
CA GLU A 196 -16.80 7.02 6.13
C GLU A 196 -15.75 7.53 7.14
N SER A 197 -14.81 8.39 6.74
CA SER A 197 -13.73 8.89 7.61
C SER A 197 -13.43 10.37 7.32
N SER A 198 -13.37 11.18 8.37
CA SER A 198 -12.90 12.58 8.27
C SER A 198 -11.38 12.70 8.07
N THR A 199 -10.65 11.58 8.18
CA THR A 199 -9.20 11.49 7.97
C THR A 199 -8.85 10.61 6.77
N VAL A 200 -7.68 10.84 6.17
CA VAL A 200 -7.18 10.07 5.02
C VAL A 200 -7.08 8.58 5.35
N SER A 201 -7.56 7.71 4.45
CA SER A 201 -7.43 6.26 4.61
C SER A 201 -6.02 5.77 4.32
N ARG A 202 -5.59 4.68 4.98
CA ARG A 202 -4.31 3.98 4.75
C ARG A 202 -3.10 4.92 4.88
N ARG A 203 -2.74 5.30 6.10
CA ARG A 203 -1.62 6.22 6.36
C ARG A 203 -0.25 5.58 6.10
N ILE A 204 -0.11 4.29 6.40
CA ILE A 204 1.13 3.52 6.17
C ILE A 204 0.81 2.32 5.30
N THR A 205 1.70 2.01 4.35
CA THR A 205 1.69 0.78 3.57
C THR A 205 2.90 -0.06 3.95
N MET A 206 2.67 -1.33 4.29
CA MET A 206 3.72 -2.33 4.50
C MET A 206 3.54 -3.44 3.49
N ILE A 207 4.56 -3.72 2.66
CA ILE A 207 4.55 -4.77 1.64
C ILE A 207 5.66 -5.76 1.94
N TYR A 208 5.29 -7.01 2.15
CA TYR A 208 6.24 -8.12 2.30
C TYR A 208 6.26 -8.97 1.04
N TYR A 209 7.46 -9.21 0.51
CA TYR A 209 7.67 -9.99 -0.71
C TYR A 209 8.18 -11.41 -0.39
N VAL A 210 7.78 -12.38 -1.20
CA VAL A 210 8.19 -13.80 -1.05
C VAL A 210 8.74 -14.41 -2.35
N ASN A 211 9.19 -13.58 -3.29
CA ASN A 211 9.65 -14.03 -4.60
C ASN A 211 11.07 -14.59 -4.51
N LYS A 212 11.16 -15.92 -4.40
CA LYS A 212 12.43 -16.64 -4.28
C LYS A 212 13.21 -16.56 -5.58
N ASP A 213 14.54 -16.47 -5.44
CA ASP A 213 15.48 -16.49 -6.56
C ASP A 213 15.22 -15.46 -7.66
N TRP A 214 14.52 -14.35 -7.32
CA TRP A 214 14.31 -13.22 -8.23
C TRP A 214 15.67 -12.65 -8.67
N LYS A 215 15.79 -12.34 -9.95
CA LYS A 215 17.01 -11.79 -10.57
C LYS A 215 16.70 -10.53 -11.35
N ASN A 216 17.72 -9.70 -11.50
CA ASN A 216 17.66 -8.55 -12.39
C ASN A 216 17.26 -9.01 -13.81
N GLY A 217 16.22 -8.38 -14.37
CA GLY A 217 15.60 -8.75 -15.64
C GLY A 217 14.28 -9.52 -15.52
N ASP A 218 13.99 -10.12 -14.36
CA ASP A 218 12.70 -10.78 -14.12
C ASP A 218 11.54 -9.78 -14.08
N GLY A 219 11.81 -8.49 -13.92
CA GLY A 219 10.79 -7.44 -13.87
C GLY A 219 9.97 -7.50 -12.58
N GLY A 220 8.80 -6.86 -12.57
CA GLY A 220 7.90 -6.85 -11.41
C GLY A 220 8.40 -5.98 -10.25
N GLU A 221 9.42 -5.14 -10.45
CA GLU A 221 9.86 -4.15 -9.49
C GLU A 221 8.70 -3.22 -9.11
N LEU A 222 8.73 -2.75 -7.87
CA LEU A 222 7.89 -1.64 -7.46
C LEU A 222 8.66 -0.35 -7.69
N ARG A 223 8.24 0.43 -8.69
CA ARG A 223 8.76 1.78 -8.92
C ARG A 223 8.11 2.74 -7.95
N LEU A 224 8.91 3.34 -7.08
CA LEU A 224 8.48 4.31 -6.09
C LEU A 224 8.96 5.70 -6.50
N TYR A 225 8.03 6.63 -6.70
CA TYR A 225 8.34 8.00 -7.11
C TYR A 225 8.67 8.85 -5.87
N THR A 226 9.86 9.43 -5.83
CA THR A 226 10.44 10.11 -4.66
C THR A 226 10.43 11.62 -4.76
N ASP A 227 9.74 12.20 -5.76
CA ASP A 227 9.65 13.65 -5.92
C ASP A 227 9.23 14.33 -4.62
N ASN A 228 10.14 15.14 -4.08
CA ASN A 228 9.93 15.85 -2.83
C ASN A 228 9.10 17.12 -3.11
N PRO A 229 7.86 17.23 -2.61
CA PRO A 229 7.04 18.43 -2.82
C PRO A 229 7.66 19.71 -2.22
N ASN A 230 8.66 19.59 -1.35
CA ASN A 230 9.34 20.71 -0.69
C ASN A 230 10.56 21.25 -1.46
N ASN A 231 11.03 20.58 -2.51
CA ASN A 231 12.12 21.08 -3.34
C ASN A 231 11.59 22.01 -4.43
N ILE A 232 11.22 23.24 -4.03
CA ILE A 232 10.78 24.32 -4.93
C ILE A 232 11.85 24.62 -6.01
N ASN A 233 13.12 24.33 -5.71
CA ASN A 233 14.27 24.54 -6.59
C ASN A 233 14.57 23.35 -7.54
N GLN A 234 13.87 22.21 -7.45
CA GLN A 234 14.05 21.07 -8.38
C GLN A 234 13.13 21.11 -9.61
N LYS A 235 12.26 22.12 -9.73
CA LYS A 235 11.40 22.29 -10.93
C LYS A 235 12.18 22.53 -12.23
N GLU A 236 13.49 22.74 -12.17
CA GLU A 236 14.35 22.93 -13.34
C GLU A 236 14.89 21.62 -13.93
N SER A 237 14.81 20.49 -13.20
CA SER A 237 15.09 19.15 -13.74
C SER A 237 13.78 18.41 -14.00
N ASN A 238 13.37 18.30 -15.26
CA ASN A 238 12.19 17.54 -15.71
C ASN A 238 12.31 15.99 -15.52
N GLN A 239 13.04 15.52 -14.52
CA GLN A 239 13.15 14.09 -14.20
C GLN A 239 12.46 13.86 -12.87
N ASN A 240 11.31 13.18 -12.90
CA ASN A 240 10.71 12.64 -11.68
C ASN A 240 11.72 11.67 -11.07
N GLU A 241 12.21 11.93 -9.87
CA GLU A 241 13.08 10.99 -9.18
C GLU A 241 12.25 9.76 -8.80
N PHE A 242 12.81 8.57 -9.06
CA PHE A 242 12.21 7.31 -8.64
C PHE A 242 13.29 6.31 -8.24
N ILE A 243 12.89 5.32 -7.46
CA ILE A 243 13.67 4.14 -7.14
C ILE A 243 12.87 2.89 -7.55
N ASP A 244 13.53 1.97 -8.24
CA ASP A 244 12.96 0.66 -8.54
C ASP A 244 13.36 -0.32 -7.42
N ILE A 245 12.35 -0.81 -6.70
CA ILE A 245 12.52 -1.70 -5.56
C ILE A 245 12.27 -3.14 -6.02
N GLU A 246 13.34 -3.92 -6.02
CA GLU A 246 13.31 -5.34 -6.36
C GLU A 246 12.40 -6.10 -5.37
N PRO A 247 11.48 -6.96 -5.84
CA PRO A 247 10.52 -7.65 -4.99
C PRO A 247 11.11 -8.96 -4.41
N ILE A 248 12.37 -8.93 -3.95
CA ILE A 248 13.09 -10.13 -3.47
C ILE A 248 12.43 -10.72 -2.22
N ALA A 249 12.52 -12.04 -2.04
CA ALA A 249 11.99 -12.70 -0.85
C ALA A 249 12.57 -12.14 0.46
N ASP A 250 11.72 -12.08 1.48
CA ASP A 250 12.04 -11.59 2.84
C ASP A 250 12.38 -10.09 2.94
N ARG A 251 12.07 -9.33 1.89
CA ARG A 251 12.05 -7.87 1.91
C ARG A 251 10.70 -7.36 2.43
N LEU A 252 10.77 -6.50 3.44
CA LEU A 252 9.66 -5.66 3.89
C LEU A 252 9.90 -4.22 3.44
N LEU A 253 8.99 -3.71 2.62
CA LEU A 253 8.93 -2.31 2.23
C LEU A 253 7.87 -1.59 3.07
N ILE A 254 8.21 -0.44 3.65
CA ILE A 254 7.29 0.42 4.39
C ILE A 254 7.32 1.82 3.77
N PHE A 255 6.16 2.41 3.49
CA PHE A 255 6.10 3.80 3.02
C PHE A 255 4.83 4.55 3.43
N LEU A 256 4.91 5.88 3.40
CA LEU A 256 3.80 6.78 3.71
C LEU A 256 2.82 6.85 2.52
N SER A 257 1.72 6.11 2.60
CA SER A 257 0.79 5.94 1.48
C SER A 257 0.12 7.21 0.95
N PRO A 258 -0.13 8.28 1.74
CA PRO A 258 -0.72 9.50 1.22
C PRO A 258 0.19 10.27 0.26
N PHE A 259 1.50 10.08 0.34
CA PHE A 259 2.47 10.98 -0.30
C PHE A 259 3.15 10.34 -1.50
N LEU A 260 3.48 9.05 -1.43
CA LEU A 260 4.31 8.39 -2.43
C LEU A 260 3.46 7.67 -3.49
N GLU A 261 3.58 8.15 -4.72
CA GLU A 261 3.05 7.44 -5.88
C GLU A 261 3.95 6.26 -6.22
N HIS A 262 3.35 5.16 -6.66
CA HIS A 262 4.09 3.96 -7.02
C HIS A 262 3.38 3.15 -8.10
N GLU A 263 4.13 2.32 -8.81
CA GLU A 263 3.62 1.37 -9.78
C GLU A 263 4.36 0.03 -9.68
N VAL A 264 3.70 -1.05 -10.09
CA VAL A 264 4.33 -2.36 -10.29
C VAL A 264 4.66 -2.48 -11.77
N LEU A 265 5.95 -2.55 -12.09
CA LEU A 265 6.42 -2.76 -13.46
C LEU A 265 5.95 -4.14 -13.97
N PRO A 266 5.89 -4.35 -15.30
CA PRO A 266 5.50 -5.64 -15.86
C PRO A 266 6.35 -6.79 -15.32
N CYS A 267 5.70 -7.87 -14.90
CA CYS A 267 6.35 -9.08 -14.41
C CYS A 267 6.76 -9.97 -15.59
N ASN A 268 8.05 -10.33 -15.72
CA ASN A 268 8.51 -11.34 -16.68
C ASN A 268 8.63 -12.74 -16.06
N PHE A 269 8.20 -12.89 -14.80
CA PHE A 269 8.16 -14.13 -14.06
C PHE A 269 6.78 -14.32 -13.41
N GLU A 270 6.49 -15.55 -12.98
CA GLU A 270 5.27 -15.86 -12.23
C GLU A 270 5.47 -17.05 -11.28
N PRO A 271 4.73 -17.09 -10.16
CA PRO A 271 3.92 -15.98 -9.61
C PRO A 271 4.79 -14.91 -8.94
N ARG A 272 4.46 -13.62 -9.13
CA ARG A 272 4.93 -12.54 -8.25
C ARG A 272 3.96 -12.37 -7.10
N ILE A 273 4.40 -12.70 -5.90
CA ILE A 273 3.60 -12.70 -4.68
C ILE A 273 4.03 -11.54 -3.77
N ALA A 274 3.04 -10.83 -3.24
CA ALA A 274 3.21 -9.81 -2.21
C ALA A 274 2.06 -9.84 -1.21
N ILE A 275 2.37 -9.65 0.08
CA ILE A 275 1.39 -9.52 1.15
C ILE A 275 1.48 -8.08 1.67
N THR A 276 0.40 -7.33 1.50
CA THR A 276 0.33 -5.91 1.90
C THR A 276 -0.56 -5.75 3.12
N THR A 277 -0.08 -5.00 4.12
CA THR A 277 -0.88 -4.55 5.27
C THR A 277 -0.84 -3.04 5.35
N TRP A 278 -2.01 -2.40 5.24
CA TRP A 278 -2.16 -0.96 5.47
C TRP A 278 -2.53 -0.67 6.91
N ILE A 279 -1.97 0.41 7.47
CA ILE A 279 -2.36 0.96 8.77
C ILE A 279 -3.22 2.21 8.54
N TYR A 280 -4.41 2.23 9.14
CA TYR A 280 -5.36 3.34 9.07
C TYR A 280 -5.19 4.33 10.22
#